data_AF-A0A6M4WV51-F1
#
_entry.id   AF-A0A6M4WV51-F1
#
_cell.length_a   1.000
_cell.length_b   1.000
_cell.length_c   1.000
_cell.angle_alpha   90.00
_cell.angle_beta   90.00
_cell.angle_gamma   90.00
#
_symmetry.space_group_name_H-M   'P 1'
#
loop_
_entity.id
_entity.type
_entity.pdbx_description
1 polymer ?
#
loop_
_entity_poly.entity_id
_entity_poly.type
_entity_poly.pdbx_seq_one_letter_code
_entity_poly.pdbx_strand_id
1 'polypeptide(L)'
;MPTPRNATDTDIIAMLRDGYSNLRISRELRCDKVRVARLRTHLGLPQVAIQPLTLEQKWASKTRPVDGGHLEWTGERAKATGTPLMRYKEAGYSPAGIAFEQKHGRPPQGYVKAECDYPHCVAPDHVNDEAGRQQARQRVRAERGLGDVPARCVSGHDLAVHAKFESDGTAYCGLCKALDKRAQRDPSIPRPARRRLTSLEEAFNQHAEPIDGGHVRWIGSTSHTTPSVWFGGTTYSAYKVAFRLHHGRNPEGTVTSGCDVPHCVAGAHVEDRPMRERRQQEERQETQLDRLYAGIFGSAA
;
A
#
# COMPACT_ATOMS: atom_id res chain seq x y z
N MET A 1 -26.19 44.96 9.50
CA MET A 1 -25.30 44.87 8.31
C MET A 1 -26.03 45.55 7.15
N PRO A 2 -25.53 46.66 6.59
CA PRO A 2 -26.19 47.33 5.46
C PRO A 2 -26.23 46.40 4.25
N THR A 3 -27.36 46.38 3.54
CA THR A 3 -27.52 45.62 2.29
C THR A 3 -26.49 46.13 1.27
N PRO A 4 -25.67 45.26 0.66
CA PRO A 4 -24.73 45.70 -0.36
C PRO A 4 -25.48 46.40 -1.50
N ARG A 5 -24.97 47.54 -1.96
CA ARG A 5 -25.55 48.25 -3.10
C ARG A 5 -25.53 47.32 -4.32
N ASN A 6 -26.67 47.22 -5.00
CA ASN A 6 -26.76 46.52 -6.28
C ASN A 6 -25.86 47.21 -7.30
N ALA A 7 -25.21 46.42 -8.17
CA ALA A 7 -24.41 46.96 -9.26
C ALA A 7 -25.24 47.87 -10.19
N THR A 8 -24.60 48.93 -10.68
CA THR A 8 -25.25 49.88 -11.61
C THR A 8 -25.30 49.26 -13.02
N ASP A 9 -26.23 49.72 -13.85
CA ASP A 9 -26.26 49.30 -15.26
C ASP A 9 -24.96 49.72 -15.97
N THR A 10 -24.38 50.87 -15.61
CA THR A 10 -23.11 51.36 -16.15
C THR A 10 -21.98 50.35 -15.95
N ASP A 11 -21.85 49.75 -14.76
CA ASP A 11 -20.82 48.75 -14.45
C ASP A 11 -21.02 47.47 -15.28
N ILE A 12 -22.28 47.03 -15.39
CA ILE A 12 -22.65 45.84 -16.18
C ILE A 12 -22.34 46.07 -17.67
N ILE A 13 -22.70 47.24 -18.20
CA ILE A 13 -22.48 47.63 -19.60
C ILE A 13 -20.99 47.69 -19.92
N ALA A 14 -20.16 48.26 -19.02
CA ALA A 14 -18.72 48.29 -19.18
C ALA A 14 -18.16 46.86 -19.34
N MET A 15 -18.48 45.96 -18.40
CA MET A 15 -18.03 44.56 -18.49
C MET A 15 -18.57 43.82 -19.73
N LEU A 16 -19.79 44.14 -20.17
CA LEU A 16 -20.35 43.55 -21.39
C LEU A 16 -19.58 43.96 -22.64
N ARG A 17 -19.14 45.23 -22.73
CA ARG A 17 -18.33 45.75 -23.84
C ARG A 17 -16.92 45.16 -23.85
N ASP A 18 -16.39 44.83 -22.67
CA ASP A 18 -15.13 44.09 -22.53
C ASP A 18 -15.25 42.59 -22.91
N GLY A 19 -16.44 42.13 -23.30
CA GLY A 19 -16.67 40.77 -23.78
C GLY A 19 -16.84 39.71 -22.67
N TYR A 20 -17.05 40.10 -21.42
CA TYR A 20 -17.23 39.14 -20.33
C TYR A 20 -18.55 38.38 -20.42
N SER A 21 -18.59 37.10 -20.01
CA SER A 21 -19.84 36.32 -20.01
C SER A 21 -20.83 36.77 -18.95
N ASN A 22 -22.13 36.60 -19.21
CA ASN A 22 -23.20 36.99 -18.26
C ASN A 22 -23.01 36.38 -16.86
N LEU A 23 -22.51 35.14 -16.79
CA LEU A 23 -22.26 34.44 -15.52
C LEU A 23 -21.09 35.06 -14.75
N ARG A 24 -20.02 35.46 -15.44
CA ARG A 24 -18.89 36.13 -14.80
C ARG A 24 -19.33 37.47 -14.22
N ILE A 25 -20.00 38.29 -15.02
CA ILE A 25 -20.52 39.59 -14.60
C ILE A 25 -21.46 39.45 -13.40
N SER A 26 -22.39 38.49 -13.44
CA SER A 26 -23.30 38.20 -12.33
C SER A 26 -22.57 37.84 -11.02
N ARG A 27 -21.50 37.04 -11.09
CA ARG A 27 -20.70 36.65 -9.92
C ARG A 27 -19.86 37.81 -9.38
N GLU A 28 -19.20 38.54 -10.28
CA GLU A 28 -18.25 39.61 -9.95
C GLU A 28 -18.97 40.84 -9.39
N LEU A 29 -20.08 41.22 -10.01
CA LEU A 29 -20.93 42.34 -9.59
C LEU A 29 -22.05 41.95 -8.62
N ARG A 30 -22.13 40.66 -8.24
CA ARG A 30 -23.19 40.09 -7.37
C ARG A 30 -24.60 40.51 -7.80
N CYS A 31 -24.88 40.50 -9.11
CA CYS A 31 -26.16 40.92 -9.69
C CYS A 31 -26.90 39.77 -10.37
N ASP A 32 -28.20 39.97 -10.64
CA ASP A 32 -29.01 38.97 -11.32
C ASP A 32 -28.55 38.71 -12.76
N LYS A 33 -28.36 37.43 -13.10
CA LYS A 33 -27.89 36.99 -14.42
C LYS A 33 -28.90 37.33 -15.53
N VAL A 34 -30.21 37.34 -15.22
CA VAL A 34 -31.25 37.67 -16.22
C VAL A 34 -31.20 39.17 -16.55
N ARG A 35 -30.94 40.05 -15.57
CA ARG A 35 -30.66 41.48 -15.81
C ARG A 35 -29.47 41.69 -16.75
N VAL A 36 -28.35 41.01 -16.52
CA VAL A 36 -27.18 41.08 -17.40
C VAL A 36 -27.51 40.60 -18.82
N ALA A 37 -28.26 39.49 -18.94
CA ALA A 37 -28.69 38.96 -20.23
C ALA A 37 -29.60 39.95 -20.98
N ARG A 38 -30.52 40.62 -20.28
CA ARG A 38 -31.40 41.65 -20.86
C ARG A 38 -30.60 42.85 -21.39
N LEU A 39 -29.64 43.34 -20.61
CA LEU A 39 -28.77 44.45 -21.02
C LEU A 39 -27.91 44.07 -22.23
N ARG A 40 -27.37 42.85 -22.27
CA ARG A 40 -26.66 42.33 -23.44
C ARG A 40 -27.52 42.36 -24.70
N THR A 41 -28.76 41.85 -24.61
CA THR A 41 -29.72 41.86 -25.72
C THR A 41 -30.06 43.29 -26.14
N HIS A 42 -30.30 44.19 -25.18
CA HIS A 42 -30.63 45.59 -25.45
C HIS A 42 -29.51 46.34 -26.18
N LEU A 43 -28.24 46.02 -25.86
CA LEU A 43 -27.07 46.57 -26.54
C LEU A 43 -26.76 45.92 -27.89
N GLY A 44 -27.50 44.90 -28.32
CA GLY A 44 -27.21 44.14 -29.55
C GLY A 44 -25.88 43.38 -29.50
N LEU A 45 -25.35 43.08 -28.32
CA LEU A 45 -24.08 42.38 -28.17
C LEU A 45 -24.27 40.87 -28.37
N PRO A 46 -23.40 40.19 -29.13
CA PRO A 46 -23.51 38.74 -29.34
C PRO A 46 -23.36 37.99 -28.02
N GLN A 47 -24.00 36.82 -27.93
CA GLN A 47 -23.71 35.92 -26.83
C GLN A 47 -22.27 35.43 -26.93
N VAL A 48 -21.52 35.63 -25.85
CA VAL A 48 -20.19 35.03 -25.70
C VAL A 48 -20.37 33.52 -25.80
N ALA A 49 -19.88 32.94 -26.90
CA ALA A 49 -19.85 31.49 -27.06
C ALA A 49 -19.08 30.92 -25.87
N ILE A 50 -19.75 30.13 -25.03
CA ILE A 50 -19.07 29.39 -23.99
C ILE A 50 -18.26 28.35 -24.74
N GLN A 51 -16.98 28.63 -24.98
CA GLN A 51 -16.07 27.60 -25.47
C GLN A 51 -16.14 26.48 -24.43
N PRO A 52 -16.60 25.28 -24.81
CA PRO A 52 -16.55 24.16 -23.90
C PRO A 52 -15.08 23.97 -23.56
N LEU A 53 -14.74 24.06 -22.26
CA LEU A 53 -13.37 23.81 -21.81
C LEU A 53 -12.87 22.51 -22.45
N THR A 54 -11.61 22.45 -22.83
CA THR A 54 -11.01 21.15 -23.18
C THR A 54 -11.03 20.23 -21.94
N LEU A 55 -10.76 18.94 -22.16
CA LEU A 55 -10.70 17.98 -21.06
C LEU A 55 -9.67 18.42 -20.01
N GLU A 56 -8.50 18.88 -20.47
CA GLU A 56 -7.37 19.37 -19.69
C GLU A 56 -7.71 20.66 -18.96
N GLN A 57 -8.35 21.62 -19.63
CA GLN A 57 -8.78 22.87 -19.00
C GLN A 57 -9.82 22.62 -17.90
N LYS A 58 -10.77 21.69 -18.14
CA LYS A 58 -11.74 21.31 -17.12
C LYS A 58 -11.06 20.64 -15.93
N TRP A 59 -10.12 19.73 -16.19
CA TRP A 59 -9.31 19.09 -15.16
C TRP A 59 -8.55 20.12 -14.32
N ALA A 60 -7.83 21.04 -14.96
CA ALA A 60 -7.06 22.10 -14.31
C ALA A 60 -7.94 23.02 -13.45
N SER A 61 -9.17 23.31 -13.89
CA SER A 61 -10.14 24.10 -13.11
C SER A 61 -10.63 23.41 -11.83
N LYS A 62 -10.33 22.12 -11.65
CA LYS A 62 -10.74 21.26 -10.53
C LYS A 62 -9.57 20.71 -9.74
N THR A 63 -8.40 21.30 -9.93
CA THR A 63 -7.19 20.96 -9.19
C THR A 63 -6.69 22.15 -8.39
N ARG A 64 -6.12 21.89 -7.22
CA ARG A 64 -5.52 22.90 -6.35
C ARG A 64 -4.12 22.43 -5.93
N PRO A 65 -3.07 23.26 -6.09
CA PRO A 65 -1.75 22.94 -5.56
C PRO A 65 -1.78 22.89 -4.04
N VAL A 66 -1.03 21.95 -3.47
CA VAL A 66 -0.83 21.76 -2.03
C VAL A 66 0.68 21.62 -1.79
N ASP A 67 1.11 21.88 -0.55
CA ASP A 67 2.51 21.78 -0.13
C ASP A 67 3.15 20.44 -0.54
N GLY A 68 4.46 20.45 -0.84
CA GLY A 68 5.18 19.26 -1.28
C GLY A 68 4.96 18.88 -2.75
N GLY A 69 4.44 19.80 -3.58
CA GLY A 69 4.21 19.53 -5.01
C GLY A 69 2.99 18.64 -5.27
N HIS A 70 2.13 18.44 -4.28
CA HIS A 70 0.91 17.67 -4.44
C HIS A 70 -0.16 18.49 -5.17
N LEU A 71 -1.09 17.78 -5.80
CA LEU A 71 -2.25 18.37 -6.47
C LEU A 71 -3.51 17.71 -5.93
N GLU A 72 -4.33 18.49 -5.24
CA GLU A 72 -5.60 18.03 -4.68
C GLU A 72 -6.72 18.15 -5.72
N TRP A 73 -7.54 17.11 -5.82
CA TRP A 73 -8.78 17.16 -6.58
C TRP A 73 -9.92 17.83 -5.78
N THR A 74 -10.43 18.95 -6.29
CA THR A 74 -11.55 19.72 -5.70
C THR A 74 -12.90 19.48 -6.40
N GLY A 75 -12.93 18.58 -7.39
CA GLY A 75 -14.13 18.23 -8.16
C GLY A 75 -15.02 17.15 -7.54
N GLU A 76 -15.86 16.52 -8.38
CA GLU A 76 -16.78 15.46 -7.98
C GLU A 76 -16.02 14.21 -7.49
N ARG A 77 -16.59 13.51 -6.51
CA ARG A 77 -16.07 12.27 -5.95
C ARG A 77 -17.18 11.22 -5.93
N ALA A 78 -16.83 9.97 -6.21
CA ALA A 78 -17.78 8.86 -6.10
C ALA A 78 -18.22 8.67 -4.64
N LYS A 79 -19.53 8.67 -4.38
CA LYS A 79 -20.09 8.63 -3.01
C LYS A 79 -19.61 7.44 -2.18
N ALA A 80 -19.50 6.25 -2.80
CA ALA A 80 -19.17 5.02 -2.10
C ALA A 80 -17.67 4.89 -1.75
N THR A 81 -16.78 5.43 -2.57
CA THR A 81 -15.34 5.17 -2.46
C THR A 81 -14.50 6.43 -2.24
N GLY A 82 -15.10 7.62 -2.33
CA GLY A 82 -14.37 8.91 -2.29
C GLY A 82 -13.45 9.14 -3.50
N THR A 83 -13.45 8.23 -4.47
CA THR A 83 -12.55 8.28 -5.64
C THR A 83 -12.87 9.50 -6.51
N PRO A 84 -11.86 10.32 -6.87
CA PRO A 84 -12.03 11.42 -7.81
C PRO A 84 -12.68 10.97 -9.12
N LEU A 85 -13.70 11.70 -9.56
CA LEU A 85 -14.39 11.47 -10.83
C LEU A 85 -14.58 12.80 -11.55
N MET A 86 -14.34 12.82 -12.86
CA MET A 86 -14.67 13.97 -13.69
C MET A 86 -15.56 13.56 -14.85
N ARG A 87 -16.77 14.10 -14.90
CA ARG A 87 -17.62 13.98 -16.09
C ARG A 87 -17.20 15.01 -17.12
N TYR A 88 -16.96 14.61 -18.37
CA TYR A 88 -16.70 15.52 -19.47
C TYR A 88 -17.45 15.05 -20.70
N LYS A 89 -18.31 15.92 -21.24
CA LYS A 89 -19.36 15.53 -22.18
C LYS A 89 -20.18 14.38 -21.58
N GLU A 90 -20.42 13.32 -22.34
CA GLU A 90 -21.19 12.14 -21.92
C GLU A 90 -20.32 11.03 -21.30
N ALA A 91 -19.02 11.28 -21.11
CA ALA A 91 -18.07 10.29 -20.60
C ALA A 91 -17.54 10.65 -19.19
N GLY A 92 -17.21 9.62 -18.41
CA GLY A 92 -16.55 9.73 -17.11
C GLY A 92 -15.06 9.45 -17.23
N TYR A 93 -14.24 10.33 -16.65
CA TYR A 93 -12.78 10.23 -16.65
C TYR A 93 -12.24 10.17 -15.22
N SER A 94 -11.13 9.46 -15.06
CA SER A 94 -10.33 9.50 -13.83
C SER A 94 -9.40 10.73 -13.87
N PRO A 95 -9.50 11.66 -12.91
CA PRO A 95 -8.56 12.78 -12.83
C PRO A 95 -7.09 12.36 -12.76
N ALA A 96 -6.78 11.24 -12.09
CA ALA A 96 -5.43 10.70 -12.08
C ALA A 96 -5.02 10.15 -13.46
N GLY A 97 -5.96 9.55 -14.20
CA GLY A 97 -5.74 9.09 -15.57
C GLY A 97 -5.37 10.24 -16.53
N ILE A 98 -6.07 11.37 -16.43
CA ILE A 98 -5.77 12.57 -17.21
C ILE A 98 -4.38 13.11 -16.85
N ALA A 99 -4.05 13.19 -15.56
CA ALA A 99 -2.73 13.64 -15.10
C ALA A 99 -1.61 12.73 -15.63
N PHE A 100 -1.84 11.42 -15.66
CA PHE A 100 -0.92 10.44 -16.23
C PHE A 100 -0.71 10.65 -17.74
N GLU A 101 -1.80 10.83 -18.50
CA GLU A 101 -1.72 11.10 -19.93
C GLU A 101 -0.97 12.41 -20.24
N GLN A 102 -1.19 13.47 -19.44
CA GLN A 102 -0.46 14.73 -19.57
C GLN A 102 1.05 14.55 -19.37
N LYS A 103 1.48 13.75 -18.37
CA LYS A 103 2.90 13.51 -18.10
C LYS A 103 3.55 12.58 -19.13
N HIS A 104 2.87 11.50 -19.49
CA HIS A 104 3.49 10.41 -20.24
C HIS A 104 3.17 10.40 -21.73
N GLY A 105 2.23 11.23 -22.20
CA GLY A 105 1.82 11.31 -23.60
C GLY A 105 1.18 10.03 -24.14
N ARG A 106 0.71 9.13 -23.26
CA ARG A 106 0.07 7.85 -23.61
C ARG A 106 -1.08 7.52 -22.66
N PRO A 107 -2.10 6.75 -23.11
CA PRO A 107 -3.15 6.27 -22.23
C PRO A 107 -2.59 5.34 -21.13
N PRO A 108 -3.21 5.33 -19.94
CA PRO A 108 -2.78 4.47 -18.84
C PRO A 108 -3.11 3.00 -19.10
N GLN A 109 -2.22 2.11 -18.68
CA GLN A 109 -2.49 0.68 -18.66
C GLN A 109 -3.09 0.29 -17.30
N GLY A 110 -4.41 0.08 -17.28
CA GLY A 110 -5.15 -0.23 -16.05
C GLY A 110 -5.42 0.99 -15.17
N TYR A 111 -5.44 0.79 -13.85
CA TYR A 111 -5.78 1.85 -12.90
C TYR A 111 -4.59 2.76 -12.61
N VAL A 112 -4.81 4.07 -12.65
CA VAL A 112 -3.84 5.07 -12.19
C VAL A 112 -4.05 5.36 -10.71
N LYS A 113 -2.95 5.39 -9.95
CA LYS A 113 -2.94 5.72 -8.52
C LYS A 113 -1.78 6.66 -8.23
N ALA A 114 -1.97 7.47 -7.20
CA ALA A 114 -0.86 8.21 -6.58
C ALA A 114 0.12 7.21 -5.92
N GLU A 115 1.41 7.47 -6.08
CA GLU A 115 2.50 6.78 -5.38
C GLU A 115 2.99 7.57 -4.15
N CYS A 116 2.55 8.82 -3.97
CA CYS A 116 2.81 9.61 -2.77
C CYS A 116 1.79 9.34 -1.66
N ASP A 117 2.14 9.73 -0.43
CA ASP A 117 1.29 9.56 0.75
C ASP A 117 0.08 10.52 0.81
N TYR A 118 0.04 11.54 -0.07
CA TYR A 118 -1.08 12.47 -0.12
C TYR A 118 -2.36 11.81 -0.69
N PRO A 119 -3.46 11.72 0.08
CA PRO A 119 -4.65 11.00 -0.34
C PRO A 119 -5.24 11.54 -1.64
N HIS A 120 -5.39 10.66 -2.64
CA HIS A 120 -5.95 10.99 -3.95
C HIS A 120 -5.22 12.14 -4.67
N CYS A 121 -3.90 12.25 -4.49
CA CYS A 121 -3.08 13.16 -5.28
C CYS A 121 -3.30 12.90 -6.78
N VAL A 122 -3.47 13.98 -7.54
CA VAL A 122 -3.59 13.95 -9.01
C VAL A 122 -2.44 14.73 -9.67
N ALA A 123 -1.35 15.00 -8.94
CA ALA A 123 -0.18 15.63 -9.52
C ALA A 123 0.40 14.73 -10.61
N PRO A 124 0.65 15.23 -11.84
CA PRO A 124 1.20 14.40 -12.92
C PRO A 124 2.46 13.65 -12.48
N ASP A 125 3.30 14.27 -11.65
CA ASP A 125 4.53 13.64 -11.18
C ASP A 125 4.38 12.53 -10.13
N HIS A 126 3.23 12.48 -9.45
CA HIS A 126 2.99 11.54 -8.35
C HIS A 126 2.07 10.39 -8.75
N VAL A 127 1.56 10.37 -9.97
CA VAL A 127 0.64 9.32 -10.44
C VAL A 127 1.33 8.35 -11.36
N ASN A 128 0.98 7.08 -11.24
CA ASN A 128 1.51 6.03 -12.10
C ASN A 128 0.40 5.01 -12.44
N ASP A 129 0.47 4.37 -13.60
CA ASP A 129 -0.47 3.33 -14.01
C ASP A 129 -0.12 1.97 -13.37
N GLU A 130 -0.88 0.91 -13.67
CA GLU A 130 -0.60 -0.41 -13.08
C GLU A 130 0.76 -0.95 -13.55
N ALA A 131 1.08 -0.81 -14.83
CA ALA A 131 2.34 -1.29 -15.39
C ALA A 131 3.56 -0.61 -14.76
N GLY A 132 3.55 0.73 -14.68
CA GLY A 132 4.63 1.49 -14.06
C GLY A 132 4.78 1.18 -12.57
N ARG A 133 3.68 0.99 -11.84
CA ARG A 133 3.72 0.54 -10.43
C ARG A 133 4.35 -0.85 -10.29
N GLN A 134 4.02 -1.80 -11.17
CA GLN A 134 4.61 -3.14 -11.12
C GLN A 134 6.12 -3.07 -11.38
N GLN A 135 6.57 -2.28 -12.36
CA GLN A 135 7.99 -2.07 -12.62
C GLN A 135 8.72 -1.43 -11.43
N ALA A 136 8.15 -0.38 -10.83
CA ALA A 136 8.73 0.27 -9.67
C ALA A 136 8.92 -0.70 -8.49
N ARG A 137 7.92 -1.54 -8.21
CA ARG A 137 7.98 -2.54 -7.14
C ARG A 137 8.92 -3.70 -7.46
N GLN A 138 9.06 -4.06 -8.73
CA GLN A 138 10.06 -5.02 -9.17
C GLN A 138 11.49 -4.49 -8.93
N ARG A 139 11.73 -3.19 -9.14
CA ARG A 139 13.01 -2.56 -8.76
C ARG A 139 13.25 -2.64 -7.25
N VAL A 140 12.25 -2.29 -6.43
CA VAL A 140 12.34 -2.42 -4.96
C VAL A 140 12.69 -3.85 -4.55
N ARG A 141 12.12 -4.85 -5.21
CA ARG A 141 12.45 -6.26 -4.98
C ARG A 141 13.92 -6.56 -5.25
N ALA A 142 14.45 -6.10 -6.38
CA ALA A 142 15.85 -6.29 -6.77
C ALA A 142 16.81 -5.58 -5.80
N GLU A 143 16.52 -4.32 -5.45
CA GLU A 143 17.31 -3.53 -4.50
C GLU A 143 17.37 -4.17 -3.10
N ARG A 144 16.29 -4.83 -2.68
CA ARG A 144 16.21 -5.55 -1.40
C ARG A 144 16.84 -6.95 -1.43
N GLY A 145 17.36 -7.40 -2.57
CA GLY A 145 17.94 -8.73 -2.68
C GLY A 145 16.96 -9.88 -2.43
N LEU A 146 15.66 -9.68 -2.70
CA LEU A 146 14.62 -10.70 -2.45
C LEU A 146 14.64 -11.86 -3.46
N GLY A 147 15.67 -11.95 -4.30
CA GLY A 147 15.86 -12.96 -5.33
C GLY A 147 14.85 -12.90 -6.48
N ASP A 148 14.99 -13.85 -7.41
CA ASP A 148 14.09 -13.98 -8.55
C ASP A 148 12.66 -14.32 -8.11
N VAL A 149 11.69 -14.02 -8.97
CA VAL A 149 10.31 -14.45 -8.75
C VAL A 149 10.25 -15.95 -9.03
N PRO A 150 9.71 -16.78 -8.12
CA PRO A 150 9.53 -18.20 -8.39
C PRO A 150 8.75 -18.40 -9.71
N ALA A 151 9.10 -19.41 -10.50
CA ALA A 151 8.44 -19.63 -11.80
C ALA A 151 6.93 -19.91 -11.66
N ARG A 152 6.51 -20.55 -10.55
CA ARG A 152 5.12 -20.90 -10.28
C ARG A 152 4.72 -20.51 -8.86
N CYS A 153 3.46 -20.13 -8.68
CA CYS A 153 2.91 -19.89 -7.35
C CYS A 153 2.53 -21.21 -6.66
N VAL A 154 2.10 -21.12 -5.39
CA VAL A 154 1.63 -22.28 -4.59
C VAL A 154 0.43 -23.02 -5.19
N SER A 155 -0.34 -22.37 -6.06
CA SER A 155 -1.45 -22.99 -6.81
C SER A 155 -1.04 -23.48 -8.20
N GLY A 156 0.26 -23.43 -8.54
CA GLY A 156 0.79 -23.89 -9.82
C GLY A 156 0.66 -22.90 -10.99
N HIS A 157 0.12 -21.69 -10.78
CA HIS A 157 0.03 -20.68 -11.83
C HIS A 157 1.39 -20.12 -12.20
N ASP A 158 1.59 -19.84 -13.49
CA ASP A 158 2.78 -19.21 -14.02
C ASP A 158 2.90 -17.76 -13.50
N LEU A 159 3.97 -17.50 -12.75
CA LEU A 159 4.25 -16.19 -12.19
C LEU A 159 4.93 -15.25 -13.19
N ALA A 160 5.50 -15.74 -14.29
CA ALA A 160 5.96 -14.86 -15.36
C ALA A 160 4.79 -14.05 -15.97
N VAL A 161 3.57 -14.64 -15.96
CA VAL A 161 2.35 -14.01 -16.48
C VAL A 161 1.56 -13.28 -15.40
N HIS A 162 1.48 -13.87 -14.20
CA HIS A 162 0.54 -13.41 -13.16
C HIS A 162 1.19 -12.77 -11.94
N ALA A 163 2.51 -12.67 -11.86
CA ALA A 163 3.15 -12.01 -10.73
C ALA A 163 2.69 -10.56 -10.61
N LYS A 164 2.42 -10.19 -9.36
CA LYS A 164 2.25 -8.81 -8.92
C LYS A 164 3.13 -8.61 -7.70
N PHE A 165 3.49 -7.37 -7.45
CA PHE A 165 4.33 -7.01 -6.32
C PHE A 165 3.56 -6.13 -5.34
N GLU A 166 3.75 -6.34 -4.05
CA GLU A 166 3.35 -5.40 -2.99
C GLU A 166 4.38 -4.25 -2.89
N SER A 167 4.10 -3.25 -2.06
CA SER A 167 4.97 -2.04 -1.93
C SER A 167 6.36 -2.33 -1.38
N ASP A 168 6.53 -3.44 -0.68
CA ASP A 168 7.78 -3.92 -0.10
C ASP A 168 8.62 -4.79 -1.08
N GLY A 169 8.14 -4.99 -2.31
CA GLY A 169 8.75 -5.86 -3.32
C GLY A 169 8.36 -7.34 -3.21
N THR A 170 7.51 -7.71 -2.26
CA THR A 170 7.03 -9.09 -2.09
C THR A 170 6.14 -9.48 -3.28
N ALA A 171 6.53 -10.55 -3.98
CA ALA A 171 5.77 -11.07 -5.12
C ALA A 171 4.58 -11.92 -4.65
N TYR A 172 3.45 -11.80 -5.35
CA TYR A 172 2.28 -12.65 -5.17
C TYR A 172 1.60 -12.95 -6.51
N CYS A 173 0.80 -14.01 -6.54
CA CYS A 173 0.04 -14.37 -7.73
C CYS A 173 -1.23 -13.52 -7.85
N GLY A 174 -1.28 -12.64 -8.86
CA GLY A 174 -2.44 -11.81 -9.18
C GLY A 174 -3.68 -12.62 -9.54
N LEU A 175 -3.51 -13.77 -10.20
CA LEU A 175 -4.61 -14.68 -10.54
C LEU A 175 -5.22 -15.31 -9.28
N CYS A 176 -4.41 -15.84 -8.35
CA CYS A 176 -4.92 -16.35 -7.07
C CYS A 176 -5.73 -15.29 -6.32
N LYS A 177 -5.20 -14.05 -6.22
CA LYS A 177 -5.90 -12.94 -5.56
C LYS A 177 -7.22 -12.59 -6.26
N ALA A 178 -7.28 -12.67 -7.58
CA ALA A 178 -8.49 -12.42 -8.36
C ALA A 178 -9.54 -13.53 -8.16
N LEU A 179 -9.12 -14.80 -8.21
CA LEU A 179 -9.98 -15.96 -7.95
C LEU A 179 -10.54 -15.94 -6.52
N ASP A 180 -9.69 -15.63 -5.52
CA ASP A 180 -10.12 -15.49 -4.14
C ASP A 180 -11.17 -14.38 -3.98
N LYS A 181 -10.95 -13.20 -4.60
CA LYS A 181 -11.95 -12.11 -4.60
C LYS A 181 -13.26 -12.52 -5.27
N ARG A 182 -13.19 -13.30 -6.35
CA ARG A 182 -14.37 -13.79 -7.07
C ARG A 182 -15.17 -14.75 -6.19
N ALA A 183 -14.50 -15.71 -5.55
CA ALA A 183 -15.12 -16.65 -4.61
C ALA A 183 -15.62 -16.00 -3.31
N GLN A 184 -15.09 -14.84 -2.91
CA GLN A 184 -15.64 -14.04 -1.81
C GLN A 184 -16.97 -13.37 -2.18
N ARG A 185 -17.10 -12.90 -3.43
CA ARG A 185 -18.33 -12.26 -3.94
C ARG A 185 -19.41 -13.27 -4.29
N ASP A 186 -18.99 -14.44 -4.78
CA ASP A 186 -19.86 -15.51 -5.20
C ASP A 186 -19.39 -16.83 -4.57
N PRO A 187 -20.02 -17.25 -3.46
CA PRO A 187 -19.68 -18.50 -2.76
C PRO A 187 -19.86 -19.78 -3.59
N SER A 188 -20.57 -19.73 -4.73
CA SER A 188 -20.73 -20.88 -5.63
C SER A 188 -19.45 -21.21 -6.41
N ILE A 189 -18.54 -20.24 -6.53
CA ILE A 189 -17.28 -20.43 -7.22
C ILE A 189 -16.30 -21.11 -6.27
N PRO A 190 -15.78 -22.30 -6.63
CA PRO A 190 -14.85 -23.01 -5.78
C PRO A 190 -13.60 -22.14 -5.59
N ARG A 191 -13.21 -21.94 -4.33
CA ARG A 191 -11.92 -21.32 -4.04
C ARG A 191 -10.83 -22.22 -4.63
N PRO A 192 -9.81 -21.65 -5.29
CA PRO A 192 -8.70 -22.45 -5.77
C PRO A 192 -8.17 -23.28 -4.60
N ALA A 193 -8.06 -24.59 -4.80
CA ALA A 193 -7.60 -25.50 -3.76
C ALA A 193 -6.18 -25.10 -3.39
N ARG A 194 -6.04 -24.32 -2.31
CA ARG A 194 -4.75 -24.16 -1.65
C ARG A 194 -4.38 -25.56 -1.17
N ARG A 195 -3.15 -26.00 -1.45
CA ARG A 195 -2.62 -27.24 -0.86
C ARG A 195 -2.92 -27.17 0.63
N ARG A 196 -3.86 -28.01 1.07
CA ARG A 196 -4.18 -28.10 2.49
C ARG A 196 -2.97 -28.78 3.10
N LEU A 197 -2.21 -28.02 3.85
CA LEU A 197 -1.17 -28.57 4.69
C LEU A 197 -1.86 -29.59 5.62
N THR A 198 -1.32 -30.79 5.63
CA THR A 198 -1.92 -31.92 6.33
C THR A 198 -1.50 -31.96 7.80
N SER A 199 -0.39 -31.31 8.12
CA SER A 199 0.16 -31.25 9.47
C SER A 199 0.75 -29.87 9.80
N LEU A 200 0.86 -29.60 11.10
CA LEU A 200 1.56 -28.42 11.62
C LEU A 200 3.05 -28.43 11.26
N GLU A 201 3.65 -29.62 11.17
CA GLU A 201 5.03 -29.81 10.73
C GLU A 201 5.22 -29.42 9.26
N GLU A 202 4.31 -29.82 8.37
CA GLU A 202 4.35 -29.42 6.96
C GLU A 202 4.22 -27.90 6.82
N ALA A 203 3.35 -27.28 7.62
CA ALA A 203 3.19 -25.83 7.68
C ALA A 203 4.44 -25.11 8.18
N PHE A 204 5.13 -25.68 9.18
CA PHE A 204 6.39 -25.15 9.69
C PHE A 204 7.51 -25.27 8.65
N ASN A 205 7.68 -26.45 8.05
CA ASN A 205 8.73 -26.74 7.09
C ASN A 205 8.62 -25.89 5.82
N GLN A 206 7.40 -25.47 5.43
CA GLN A 206 7.20 -24.56 4.30
C GLN A 206 7.91 -23.19 4.48
N HIS A 207 8.21 -22.80 5.71
CA HIS A 207 8.77 -21.50 6.07
C HIS A 207 10.12 -21.61 6.80
N ALA A 208 10.68 -22.80 6.88
CA ALA A 208 11.94 -23.09 7.52
C ALA A 208 13.01 -23.27 6.44
N GLU A 209 13.92 -22.31 6.31
CA GLU A 209 14.99 -22.33 5.32
C GLU A 209 16.32 -22.69 6.02
N PRO A 210 16.94 -23.84 5.70
CA PRO A 210 18.28 -24.16 6.20
C PRO A 210 19.30 -23.12 5.71
N ILE A 211 20.18 -22.69 6.61
CA ILE A 211 21.33 -21.84 6.29
C ILE A 211 22.61 -22.45 6.88
N ASP A 212 23.78 -21.90 6.55
CA ASP A 212 25.07 -22.41 7.01
C ASP A 212 25.18 -22.50 8.54
N GLY A 213 25.98 -23.46 9.02
CA GLY A 213 26.23 -23.65 10.46
C GLY A 213 25.12 -24.38 11.22
N GLY A 214 24.23 -25.10 10.53
CA GLY A 214 23.13 -25.86 11.16
C GLY A 214 21.96 -24.98 11.63
N HIS A 215 21.93 -23.72 11.22
CA HIS A 215 20.84 -22.80 11.50
C HIS A 215 19.67 -23.01 10.54
N VAL A 216 18.48 -22.58 10.97
CA VAL A 216 17.27 -22.60 10.15
C VAL A 216 16.61 -21.24 10.28
N ARG A 217 16.65 -20.45 9.21
CA ARG A 217 16.02 -19.13 9.15
C ARG A 217 14.52 -19.27 8.94
N TRP A 218 13.74 -18.55 9.74
CA TRP A 218 12.32 -18.39 9.49
C TRP A 218 12.06 -17.37 8.38
N ILE A 219 11.42 -17.79 7.29
CA ILE A 219 11.00 -16.91 6.18
C ILE A 219 9.48 -16.64 6.16
N GLY A 220 8.76 -17.17 7.16
CA GLY A 220 7.31 -16.97 7.31
C GLY A 220 6.95 -15.65 7.99
N SER A 221 5.67 -15.49 8.33
CA SER A 221 5.21 -14.31 9.07
C SER A 221 5.72 -14.28 10.50
N THR A 222 5.90 -13.08 11.03
CA THR A 222 6.15 -12.82 12.45
C THR A 222 4.92 -12.18 13.08
N SER A 223 4.64 -12.52 14.34
CA SER A 223 3.70 -11.79 15.19
C SER A 223 4.52 -10.95 16.17
N HIS A 224 4.46 -9.63 16.01
CA HIS A 224 5.43 -8.70 16.59
C HIS A 224 6.86 -9.07 16.18
N THR A 225 7.67 -9.58 17.10
CA THR A 225 9.04 -10.05 16.85
C THR A 225 9.17 -11.57 16.85
N THR A 226 8.07 -12.29 17.09
CA THR A 226 8.09 -13.76 17.25
C THR A 226 7.67 -14.46 15.96
N PRO A 227 8.52 -15.32 15.38
CA PRO A 227 8.15 -16.22 14.29
C PRO A 227 6.84 -16.98 14.57
N SER A 228 5.90 -16.94 13.62
CA SER A 228 4.57 -17.52 13.78
C SER A 228 4.12 -18.31 12.55
N VAL A 229 3.47 -19.44 12.76
CA VAL A 229 2.89 -20.27 11.71
C VAL A 229 1.38 -20.43 11.92
N TRP A 230 0.58 -20.24 10.87
CA TRP A 230 -0.86 -20.44 10.93
C TRP A 230 -1.21 -21.83 10.42
N PHE A 231 -1.95 -22.61 11.21
CA PHE A 231 -2.39 -23.95 10.84
C PHE A 231 -3.73 -24.29 11.50
N GLY A 232 -4.66 -24.87 10.75
CA GLY A 232 -5.94 -25.33 11.30
C GLY A 232 -6.77 -24.25 12.01
N GLY A 233 -6.72 -22.99 11.54
CA GLY A 233 -7.42 -21.89 12.20
C GLY A 233 -6.73 -21.29 13.42
N THR A 234 -5.57 -21.82 13.81
CA THR A 234 -4.82 -21.39 15.00
C THR A 234 -3.44 -20.87 14.61
N THR A 235 -2.97 -19.81 15.26
CA THR A 235 -1.59 -19.32 15.12
C THR A 235 -0.70 -19.95 16.19
N TYR A 236 0.37 -20.61 15.76
CA TYR A 236 1.38 -21.22 16.62
C TYR A 236 2.68 -20.40 16.57
N SER A 237 3.43 -20.38 17.68
CA SER A 237 4.81 -19.86 17.66
C SER A 237 5.72 -20.86 16.95
N ALA A 238 6.46 -20.42 15.94
CA ALA A 238 7.37 -21.29 15.20
C ALA A 238 8.48 -21.85 16.11
N TYR A 239 8.93 -21.09 17.12
CA TYR A 239 9.85 -21.60 18.14
C TYR A 239 9.27 -22.77 18.92
N LYS A 240 7.99 -22.70 19.34
CA LYS A 240 7.34 -23.81 20.05
C LYS A 240 7.17 -25.04 19.16
N VAL A 241 6.91 -24.84 17.87
CA VAL A 241 6.81 -25.95 16.90
C VAL A 241 8.19 -26.60 16.70
N ALA A 242 9.23 -25.81 16.41
CA ALA A 242 10.60 -26.28 16.29
C ALA A 242 11.06 -27.07 17.51
N PHE A 243 10.79 -26.54 18.70
CA PHE A 243 11.11 -27.18 19.97
C PHE A 243 10.45 -28.56 20.10
N ARG A 244 9.15 -28.64 19.79
CA ARG A 244 8.40 -29.90 19.87
C ARG A 244 8.92 -30.94 18.88
N LEU A 245 9.20 -30.51 17.65
CA LEU A 245 9.72 -31.38 16.59
C LEU A 245 11.10 -31.96 16.97
N HIS A 246 11.94 -31.16 17.62
CA HIS A 246 13.31 -31.57 17.98
C HIS A 246 13.39 -32.35 19.30
N HIS A 247 12.72 -31.89 20.35
CA HIS A 247 12.82 -32.49 21.69
C HIS A 247 11.73 -33.53 22.00
N GLY A 248 10.73 -33.70 21.13
CA GLY A 248 9.66 -34.67 21.32
C GLY A 248 8.72 -34.37 22.50
N ARG A 249 8.77 -33.17 23.08
CA ARG A 249 7.94 -32.75 24.22
C ARG A 249 7.39 -31.33 24.04
N ASN A 250 6.36 -30.98 24.82
CA ASN A 250 5.89 -29.60 24.88
C ASN A 250 6.89 -28.73 25.65
N PRO A 251 7.11 -27.47 25.21
CA PRO A 251 7.96 -26.54 25.95
C PRO A 251 7.29 -26.05 27.22
N GLU A 252 8.08 -25.85 28.28
CA GLU A 252 7.63 -25.21 29.51
C GLU A 252 7.93 -23.71 29.46
N GLY A 253 6.88 -22.89 29.44
CA GLY A 253 6.98 -21.43 29.36
C GLY A 253 7.31 -20.89 27.96
N THR A 254 8.06 -19.78 27.93
CA THR A 254 8.45 -19.09 26.69
C THR A 254 9.63 -19.79 26.05
N VAL A 255 9.55 -20.04 24.74
CA VAL A 255 10.66 -20.57 23.93
C VAL A 255 11.35 -19.41 23.21
N THR A 256 12.68 -19.37 23.29
CA THR A 256 13.51 -18.36 22.64
C THR A 256 14.65 -19.05 21.87
N SER A 257 15.22 -18.38 20.88
CA SER A 257 16.48 -18.82 20.27
C SER A 257 17.63 -18.60 21.26
N GLY A 258 18.52 -19.59 21.39
CA GLY A 258 19.76 -19.54 22.15
C GLY A 258 20.99 -19.18 21.32
N CYS A 259 20.82 -18.82 20.05
CA CYS A 259 21.88 -18.36 19.15
C CYS A 259 21.63 -16.93 18.66
N ASP A 260 22.68 -16.30 18.11
CA ASP A 260 22.65 -14.91 17.65
C ASP A 260 22.03 -14.72 16.24
N VAL A 261 21.74 -15.81 15.52
CA VAL A 261 21.11 -15.73 14.19
C VAL A 261 19.66 -15.26 14.33
N PRO A 262 19.28 -14.12 13.72
CA PRO A 262 17.93 -13.59 13.83
C PRO A 262 16.87 -14.58 13.33
N HIS A 263 15.84 -14.80 14.15
CA HIS A 263 14.72 -15.70 13.84
C HIS A 263 15.14 -17.15 13.54
N CYS A 264 16.25 -17.61 14.10
CA CYS A 264 16.66 -19.01 13.99
C CYS A 264 15.65 -19.92 14.69
N VAL A 265 15.01 -20.80 13.93
CA VAL A 265 14.06 -21.82 14.40
C VAL A 265 14.67 -23.23 14.35
N ALA A 266 16.00 -23.34 14.31
CA ALA A 266 16.67 -24.63 14.38
C ALA A 266 16.34 -25.29 15.73
N GLY A 267 15.89 -26.54 15.69
CA GLY A 267 15.47 -27.29 16.88
C GLY A 267 16.50 -27.31 18.00
N ALA A 268 17.77 -27.49 17.65
CA ALA A 268 18.89 -27.51 18.60
C ALA A 268 19.23 -26.12 19.19
N HIS A 269 18.77 -25.05 18.57
CA HIS A 269 19.05 -23.66 18.98
C HIS A 269 17.85 -23.00 19.66
N VAL A 270 16.76 -23.72 19.91
CA VAL A 270 15.61 -23.19 20.65
C VAL A 270 15.52 -23.84 22.01
N GLU A 271 15.24 -23.02 23.02
CA GLU A 271 15.23 -23.47 24.41
C GLU A 271 13.97 -23.00 25.10
N ASP A 272 13.41 -23.85 25.96
CA ASP A 272 12.34 -23.47 26.88
C ASP A 272 12.90 -22.93 28.21
N ARG A 273 12.01 -22.57 29.13
CA ARG A 273 12.43 -21.90 30.38
C ARG A 273 13.36 -22.77 31.26
N PRO A 274 13.04 -24.05 31.56
CA PRO A 274 13.92 -24.88 32.38
C PRO A 274 15.32 -25.10 31.78
N MET A 275 15.41 -25.22 30.44
CA MET A 275 16.71 -25.36 29.78
C MET A 275 17.58 -24.11 29.97
N ARG A 276 16.98 -22.91 29.81
CA ARG A 276 17.70 -21.65 30.06
C ARG A 276 18.10 -21.49 31.52
N GLU A 277 17.22 -21.84 32.46
CA GLU A 277 17.52 -21.77 33.90
C GLU A 277 18.67 -22.72 34.27
N ARG A 278 18.71 -23.94 33.69
CA ARG A 278 19.82 -24.89 33.89
C ARG A 278 21.14 -24.33 33.36
N ARG A 279 21.17 -23.81 32.13
CA ARG A 279 22.38 -23.19 31.57
C ARG A 279 22.88 -22.05 32.45
N GLN A 280 22.00 -21.17 32.90
CA GLN A 280 22.36 -20.07 33.79
C GLN A 280 22.88 -20.56 35.15
N GLN A 281 22.37 -21.69 35.66
CA GLN A 281 22.89 -22.30 36.89
C GLN A 281 24.28 -22.90 36.67
N GLU A 282 24.51 -23.60 35.55
CA GLU A 282 25.80 -24.15 35.18
C GLU A 282 26.86 -23.05 35.01
N GLU A 283 26.55 -21.98 34.25
CA GLU A 283 27.44 -20.82 34.08
C GLU A 283 27.76 -20.14 35.42
N ARG A 284 26.78 -20.02 36.32
CA ARG A 284 26.99 -19.48 37.68
C ARG A 284 27.87 -20.39 38.52
N GLN A 285 27.69 -21.71 38.43
CA GLN A 285 28.50 -22.69 39.15
C GLN A 285 29.95 -22.68 38.66
N GLU A 286 30.16 -22.64 37.34
CA GLU A 286 31.49 -22.53 36.74
C GLU A 286 32.18 -21.23 37.15
N THR A 287 31.50 -20.09 37.03
CA THR A 287 32.01 -18.79 37.51
C THR A 287 32.34 -18.82 39.00
N GLN A 288 31.53 -19.52 39.81
CA GLN A 288 31.78 -19.66 41.24
C GLN A 288 33.00 -20.56 41.52
N LEU A 289 33.16 -21.65 40.77
CA LEU A 289 34.34 -22.52 40.85
C LEU A 289 35.61 -21.76 40.46
N ASP A 290 35.59 -21.01 39.36
CA ASP A 290 36.72 -20.20 38.92
C ASP A 290 37.14 -19.17 39.97
N ARG A 291 36.16 -18.51 40.59
CA ARG A 291 36.41 -17.58 41.71
C ARG A 291 37.04 -18.29 42.92
N LEU A 292 36.58 -19.50 43.25
CA LEU A 292 37.16 -20.30 44.33
C LEU A 292 38.58 -20.77 44.01
N TYR A 293 38.82 -21.25 42.79
CA TYR A 293 40.14 -21.66 42.31
C TYR A 293 41.13 -20.51 42.32
N ALA A 294 40.76 -19.34 41.80
CA ALA A 294 41.58 -18.14 41.85
C ALA A 294 41.89 -17.70 43.30
N GLY A 295 40.94 -17.88 44.22
CA GLY A 295 41.13 -17.59 45.65
C GLY A 295 42.10 -18.55 46.36
N ILE A 296 42.13 -19.82 45.96
CA ILE A 296 43.01 -20.85 46.58
C ILE A 296 44.42 -20.79 46.02
N PHE A 297 44.58 -20.66 44.71
CA PHE A 297 45.88 -20.80 44.04
C PHE A 297 46.56 -19.47 43.71
N GLY A 298 45.89 -18.34 43.99
CA GLY A 298 46.35 -17.02 43.60
C GLY A 298 46.20 -16.81 42.09
N SER A 299 45.89 -15.57 41.68
CA SER A 299 45.91 -15.21 40.27
C SER A 299 47.34 -15.38 39.75
N ALA A 300 47.58 -16.29 38.81
CA ALA A 300 48.83 -16.32 38.09
C ALA A 300 49.00 -14.98 37.38
N ALA A 301 49.88 -14.14 37.92
CA ALA A 301 50.23 -12.82 37.40
C ALA A 301 51.17 -12.94 36.20
#